data_AF-X1GTT7-F1
#
_entry.id   AF-X1GTT7-F1
#
_cell.length_a   1.000
_cell.length_b   1.000
_cell.length_c   1.000
_cell.angle_alpha   90.00
_cell.angle_beta   90.00
_cell.angle_gamma   90.00
#
_symmetry.space_group_name_H-M   'P 1'
#
loop_
_entity.id
_entity.type
_entity.pdbx_description
1 polymer ?
#
loop_
_entity_poly.entity_id
_entity_poly.type
_entity_poly.pdbx_seq_one_letter_code
_entity_poly.pdbx_strand_id
1 'polypeptide(L)'
;KALRLGFDGVLVSGCYPGDCHYQTGNYRARRRMAITKKFLEYVGIDPQRIQASWVSASEGGKFTEVVTEVTKGLKEIGPNKLFADER
;
A
#
# COMPACT_ATOMS: atom_id res chain seq x y z
N LYS A 1 -6.30 -6.23 8.00
CA LYS A 1 -5.60 -7.07 9.02
C LYS A 1 -4.22 -6.51 9.38
N ALA A 2 -3.32 -6.26 8.43
CA ALA A 2 -1.96 -5.77 8.72
C ALA A 2 -1.91 -4.51 9.62
N LEU A 3 -2.62 -3.44 9.27
CA LEU A 3 -2.65 -2.23 10.14
C LEU A 3 -3.20 -2.52 11.54
N ARG A 4 -4.21 -3.40 11.65
CA ARG A 4 -4.74 -3.87 12.95
C ARG A 4 -3.72 -4.67 13.75
N LEU A 5 -2.85 -5.43 13.09
CA LEU A 5 -1.75 -6.12 13.73
C LEU A 5 -0.62 -5.17 14.14
N GLY A 6 -0.75 -3.85 13.93
CA GLY A 6 0.21 -2.81 14.32
C GLY A 6 1.37 -2.63 13.33
N PHE A 7 1.21 -3.04 12.06
CA PHE A 7 2.16 -2.62 11.02
C PHE A 7 1.97 -1.13 10.71
N ASP A 8 3.08 -0.42 10.47
CA ASP A 8 3.05 1.03 10.22
C ASP A 8 2.49 1.40 8.85
N GLY A 9 2.65 0.50 7.87
CA GLY A 9 2.09 0.68 6.54
C GLY A 9 2.02 -0.63 5.74
N VAL A 10 1.33 -0.56 4.60
CA VAL A 10 1.12 -1.68 3.68
C VAL A 10 1.37 -1.19 2.25
N LEU A 11 2.28 -1.86 1.53
CA LEU A 11 2.48 -1.69 0.10
C LEU A 11 1.85 -2.86 -0.66
N VAL A 12 1.00 -2.57 -1.63
CA VAL A 12 0.45 -3.55 -2.58
C VAL A 12 1.07 -3.28 -3.96
N SER A 13 1.91 -4.19 -4.43
CA SER A 13 2.56 -4.10 -5.75
C SER A 13 1.98 -5.13 -6.71
N GLY A 14 1.89 -4.79 -7.99
CA GLY A 14 1.46 -5.72 -9.04
C GLY A 14 1.89 -5.29 -10.45
N CYS A 15 1.47 -6.06 -11.45
CA CYS A 15 1.75 -5.76 -12.86
C CYS A 15 1.08 -4.46 -13.32
N TYR A 16 1.65 -3.82 -14.35
CA TYR A 16 1.04 -2.67 -15.00
C TYR A 16 -0.39 -2.96 -15.50
N PRO A 17 -1.30 -1.97 -15.45
CA PRO A 17 -2.60 -2.06 -16.13
C PRO A 17 -2.42 -2.46 -17.60
N GLY A 18 -3.04 -3.57 -18.01
CA GLY A 18 -2.86 -4.17 -19.34
C GLY A 18 -1.98 -5.42 -19.34
N ASP A 19 -1.00 -5.47 -18.44
CA ASP A 19 0.02 -6.55 -18.37
C ASP A 19 -0.25 -7.55 -17.24
N CYS A 20 -1.47 -7.55 -16.69
CA CYS A 20 -1.81 -8.53 -15.66
C CYS A 20 -1.77 -9.93 -16.28
N HIS A 21 -0.97 -10.83 -15.70
CA HIS A 21 -0.92 -12.22 -16.14
C HIS A 21 -2.30 -12.89 -16.16
N TYR A 22 -3.18 -12.50 -15.22
CA TYR A 22 -4.57 -12.95 -15.14
C TYR A 22 -5.57 -11.95 -15.73
N GLN A 23 -5.12 -11.15 -16.70
CA GLN A 23 -5.85 -10.17 -17.52
C GLN A 23 -6.40 -8.96 -16.74
N THR A 24 -7.23 -9.20 -15.72
CA THR A 24 -8.01 -8.13 -15.07
C THR A 24 -7.79 -7.97 -13.56
N GLY A 25 -6.92 -8.80 -12.96
CA GLY A 25 -6.69 -8.83 -11.52
C GLY A 25 -6.25 -7.50 -10.94
N ASN A 26 -5.31 -6.81 -11.59
CA ASN A 26 -4.80 -5.52 -11.15
C ASN A 26 -5.85 -4.39 -11.23
N TYR A 27 -6.75 -4.39 -12.23
CA TYR A 27 -7.83 -3.41 -12.30
C TYR A 27 -8.81 -3.55 -11.13
N ARG A 28 -9.11 -4.79 -10.72
CA ARG A 28 -9.94 -5.07 -9.54
C ARG A 28 -9.22 -4.62 -8.26
N ALA A 29 -7.92 -4.93 -8.15
CA ALA A 29 -7.09 -4.48 -7.03
C ALA A 29 -7.05 -2.94 -6.95
N ARG A 30 -6.83 -2.24 -8.06
CA ARG A 30 -6.80 -0.76 -8.11
C ARG A 30 -8.08 -0.13 -7.58
N ARG A 31 -9.25 -0.65 -7.97
CA ARG A 31 -10.56 -0.17 -7.46
C ARG A 31 -10.69 -0.43 -5.96
N ARG A 32 -10.34 -1.62 -5.50
CA ARG A 32 -10.34 -1.97 -4.06
C ARG A 32 -9.41 -1.06 -3.27
N MET A 33 -8.21 -0.77 -3.77
CA MET A 33 -7.26 0.13 -3.11
C MET A 33 -7.80 1.55 -2.97
N ALA A 34 -8.46 2.09 -4.01
CA ALA A 34 -9.08 3.41 -3.94
C ALA A 34 -10.17 3.49 -2.84
N ILE A 35 -11.05 2.49 -2.77
CA ILE A 35 -12.11 2.42 -1.76
C ILE A 35 -11.50 2.22 -0.36
N THR A 36 -10.57 1.28 -0.21
CA THR A 36 -9.91 1.01 1.08
C THR A 36 -9.18 2.24 1.60
N LYS A 37 -8.47 2.98 0.74
CA LYS A 37 -7.75 4.20 1.15
C LYS A 37 -8.72 5.25 1.70
N LYS A 38 -9.86 5.47 1.03
CA LYS A 38 -10.92 6.38 1.48
C LYS A 38 -11.59 5.93 2.77
N PHE A 39 -11.81 4.62 2.93
CA PHE A 39 -12.36 4.06 4.15
C PHE A 39 -11.41 4.20 5.34
N LEU A 40 -10.11 3.92 5.15
CA LEU A 40 -9.10 4.08 6.19
C LEU A 40 -8.98 5.55 6.64
N GLU A 41 -8.97 6.48 5.68
CA GLU A 41 -9.01 7.92 5.94
C GLU A 41 -10.23 8.30 6.80
N TYR A 42 -11.42 7.79 6.46
CA TYR A 42 -12.65 8.04 7.21
C TYR A 42 -12.60 7.55 8.67
N VAL A 43 -11.96 6.41 8.93
CA VAL A 43 -11.80 5.88 10.31
C VAL A 43 -10.59 6.44 11.05
N GLY A 44 -9.96 7.50 10.54
CA GLY A 44 -8.87 8.22 11.20
C GLY A 44 -7.47 7.64 10.97
N ILE A 45 -7.30 6.74 10.01
CA ILE A 45 -5.99 6.20 9.63
C ILE A 45 -5.41 7.05 8.50
N ASP A 46 -4.17 7.51 8.67
CA ASP A 46 -3.48 8.26 7.64
C ASP A 46 -3.45 7.46 6.31
N PRO A 47 -4.01 8.01 5.22
CA PRO A 47 -4.10 7.30 3.94
C PRO A 47 -2.74 7.00 3.31
N GLN A 48 -1.64 7.61 3.78
CA GLN A 48 -0.26 7.27 3.39
C GLN A 48 0.19 5.90 3.90
N ARG A 49 -0.48 5.35 4.93
CA ARG A 49 -0.21 3.99 5.46
C ARG A 49 -0.62 2.88 4.50
N ILE A 50 -1.32 3.20 3.41
CA ILE A 50 -1.64 2.26 2.36
C ILE A 50 -1.21 2.79 0.98
N GLN A 51 -0.31 2.07 0.34
CA GLN A 51 0.29 2.45 -0.93
C GLN A 51 0.07 1.33 -1.96
N ALA A 52 -0.08 1.72 -3.22
CA ALA A 52 -0.17 0.79 -4.34
C ALA A 52 0.86 1.17 -5.41
N SER A 53 1.56 0.19 -5.96
CA SER A 53 2.52 0.40 -7.04
C SER A 53 2.30 -0.60 -8.18
N TRP A 54 2.74 -0.20 -9.37
CA TRP A 54 2.71 -1.02 -10.57
C TRP A 54 4.12 -1.10 -11.14
N VAL A 55 4.70 -2.29 -11.06
CA VAL A 55 6.11 -2.55 -11.37
C VAL A 55 6.20 -3.89 -12.11
N SER A 56 6.92 -3.92 -13.22
CA SER A 56 7.15 -5.15 -13.99
C SER A 56 8.24 -6.01 -13.35
N ALA A 57 8.36 -7.28 -13.77
CA ALA A 57 9.36 -8.19 -13.26
C ALA A 57 10.81 -7.75 -13.57
N SER A 58 11.03 -6.94 -14.59
CA SER A 58 12.35 -6.46 -15.01
C SER A 58 12.73 -5.11 -14.38
N GLU A 59 11.84 -4.49 -13.63
CA GLU A 59 12.00 -3.13 -13.07
C GLU A 59 12.54 -3.14 -11.63
N GLY A 60 13.61 -3.89 -11.37
CA GLY A 60 14.20 -4.00 -10.04
C GLY A 60 14.61 -2.66 -9.44
N GLY A 61 15.23 -1.78 -10.23
CA GLY A 61 15.63 -0.43 -9.78
C GLY A 61 14.43 0.42 -9.34
N LYS A 62 13.36 0.44 -10.15
CA LYS A 62 12.12 1.13 -9.81
C LYS A 62 11.47 0.57 -8.54
N PHE A 63 11.50 -0.75 -8.34
CA PHE A 63 10.96 -1.34 -7.12
C PHE A 63 11.72 -0.87 -5.88
N THR A 64 13.06 -0.76 -5.97
CA THR A 64 13.90 -0.20 -4.90
C THR A 64 13.51 1.24 -4.57
N GLU A 65 13.31 2.09 -5.58
CA GLU A 65 12.84 3.47 -5.40
C GLU A 65 11.47 3.51 -4.69
N VAL A 66 10.51 2.70 -5.17
CA VAL A 66 9.16 2.62 -4.57
C VAL A 66 9.23 2.23 -3.09
N VAL A 67 9.98 1.18 -2.75
CA VAL A 67 10.10 0.73 -1.36
C VAL A 67 10.79 1.79 -0.50
N THR A 68 11.80 2.48 -1.05
CA THR A 68 12.52 3.55 -0.35
C THR A 68 11.60 4.71 -0.02
N GLU A 69 10.84 5.21 -0.99
CA GLU A 69 9.92 6.33 -0.80
C GLU A 69 8.76 5.98 0.13
N VAL A 70 8.18 4.78 0.00
CA VAL A 70 7.15 4.30 0.92
C VAL A 70 7.69 4.25 2.34
N THR A 71 8.87 3.66 2.54
CA THR A 71 9.48 3.54 3.87
C THR A 71 9.81 4.89 4.47
N LYS A 72 10.32 5.83 3.66
CA LYS A 72 10.60 7.21 4.08
C LYS A 72 9.33 7.93 4.52
N GLY A 73 8.27 7.91 3.70
CA GLY A 73 7.00 8.53 4.05
C GLY A 73 6.37 7.94 5.33
N LEU A 74 6.49 6.62 5.54
CA LEU A 74 6.04 5.98 6.79
C LEU A 74 6.83 6.43 8.02
N LYS A 75 8.13 6.67 7.89
CA LYS A 75 8.96 7.23 8.98
C LYS A 75 8.54 8.66 9.33
N GLU A 76 8.19 9.47 8.32
CA GLU A 76 7.77 10.86 8.51
C GLU A 76 6.44 10.98 9.27
N ILE A 77 5.45 10.13 8.95
CA ILE A 77 4.15 10.11 9.65
C ILE A 77 4.19 9.36 11.00
N GLY A 78 5.31 8.71 11.31
CA GLY A 78 5.53 7.98 12.55
C GLY A 78 4.72 6.68 12.70
N PRO A 79 4.82 6.02 13.87
CA PRO A 79 4.25 4.70 14.09
C PRO A 79 2.71 4.69 14.05
N ASN A 80 2.12 3.58 13.64
CA ASN A 80 0.68 3.37 13.67
C ASN A 80 0.19 3.14 15.11
N LYS A 81 -0.47 4.16 15.68
CA LYS A 81 -0.98 4.14 17.07
C LYS A 81 -2.41 3.65 17.21
N LEU A 82 -3.20 3.62 16.14
CA LEU A 82 -4.66 3.42 16.22
C LEU A 82 -5.05 1.99 16.60
N PHE A 83 -4.16 1.02 16.38
CA PHE A 83 -4.35 -0.38 16.76
C PHE A 83 -3.20 -0.93 17.61
N ALA A 84 -2.34 -0.05 18.14
CA ALA A 84 -1.18 -0.47 18.92
C ALA A 84 -1.55 -1.03 20.30
N ASP A 85 -2.69 -0.59 20.87
CA ASP A 85 -3.19 -1.02 22.19
C ASP A 85 -3.84 -2.41 22.20
N GLU A 86 -3.99 -3.09 21.04
CA GLU A 86 -4.49 -4.47 20.97
C GLU A 86 -3.38 -5.55 21.05
N ARG A 87 -2.13 -5.17 21.34
CA ARG A 87 -0.98 -6.09 21.44
C ARG A 87 -0.61 -6.45 22.88
#